data_AF-A0A0C3P2F2-F1
#
_entry.id   AF-A0A0C3P2F2-F1
#
_cell.length_a   1.000
_cell.length_b   1.000
_cell.length_c   1.000
_cell.angle_alpha   90.00
_cell.angle_beta   90.00
_cell.angle_gamma   90.00
#
_symmetry.space_group_name_H-M   'P 1'
#
loop_
_entity.id
_entity.type
_entity.pdbx_description
1 polymer ?
#
loop_
_entity_poly.entity_id
_entity_poly.type
_entity_poly.pdbx_seq_one_letter_code
_entity_poly.pdbx_strand_id
1 'polypeptide(L)'
;MLQKSTTAEREITIKMEKKIAQLQEEKKKSSDSSATEIHKLYGVINQLAREGQELRQTKVLLRDKVKHLTTRLKEKENECAISERRLHLAMRVLSPLRHRILMDYAKQKISYSFTKTAWKKLIASQLPTSELAIRIKNKLEKAGESQTPSVKDLAFLFSMRNSLRKKGNKVAHHATRAELRDAVLTLPTKSRHRLFLESLFRFIFKRDLNSPLRK
;
A
#
# COMPACT_ATOMS: atom_id res chain seq x y z
N MET A 1 33.03 83.68 -79.41
CA MET A 1 33.45 82.61 -78.48
C MET A 1 32.33 82.31 -77.45
N LEU A 2 31.16 81.81 -77.87
CA LEU A 2 29.99 81.65 -76.97
C LEU A 2 29.26 80.30 -77.11
N GLN A 3 29.85 79.33 -77.81
CA GLN A 3 29.24 77.99 -78.03
C GLN A 3 29.89 76.86 -77.23
N LYS A 4 31.01 77.10 -76.51
CA LYS A 4 31.67 76.09 -75.66
C LYS A 4 31.21 76.08 -74.20
N SER A 5 30.53 77.13 -73.72
CA SER A 5 30.04 77.24 -72.33
C SER A 5 28.79 76.38 -72.08
N THR A 6 27.90 76.31 -73.07
CA THR A 6 26.61 75.60 -72.96
C THR A 6 26.72 74.08 -73.08
N THR A 7 27.79 73.57 -73.67
CA THR A 7 28.05 72.12 -73.80
C THR A 7 28.61 71.54 -72.51
N ALA A 8 29.55 72.23 -71.86
CA ALA A 8 30.10 71.81 -70.57
C ALA A 8 29.05 71.85 -69.45
N GLU A 9 28.19 72.87 -69.41
CA GLU A 9 27.07 72.95 -68.47
C GLU A 9 26.07 71.81 -68.68
N ARG A 10 25.70 71.50 -69.93
CA ARG A 10 24.83 70.36 -70.26
C ARG A 10 25.45 69.02 -69.85
N GLU A 11 26.75 68.83 -70.05
CA GLU A 11 27.44 67.60 -69.60
C GLU A 11 27.45 67.46 -68.06
N ILE A 12 27.58 68.56 -67.33
CA ILE A 12 27.50 68.57 -65.86
C ILE A 12 26.08 68.23 -65.41
N THR A 13 25.06 68.82 -66.02
CA THR A 13 23.65 68.53 -65.70
C THR A 13 23.32 67.06 -65.97
N ILE A 14 23.74 66.51 -67.12
CA ILE A 14 23.53 65.09 -67.44
C ILE A 14 24.24 64.16 -66.44
N LYS A 15 25.45 64.52 -65.98
CA LYS A 15 26.16 63.75 -64.94
C LYS A 15 25.46 63.83 -63.58
N MET A 16 24.93 64.99 -63.20
CA MET A 16 24.16 65.14 -61.96
C MET A 16 22.85 64.36 -62.02
N GLU A 17 22.11 64.43 -63.13
CA GLU A 17 20.87 63.67 -63.34
C GLU A 17 21.11 62.15 -63.27
N LYS A 18 22.19 61.65 -63.89
CA LYS A 18 22.59 60.24 -63.78
C LYS A 18 22.91 59.84 -62.34
N LYS A 19 23.61 60.69 -61.59
CA LYS A 19 23.93 60.43 -60.17
C LYS A 19 22.68 60.45 -59.30
N ILE A 20 21.74 61.35 -59.56
CA ILE A 20 20.44 61.41 -58.87
C ILE A 20 19.63 60.13 -59.17
N ALA A 21 19.58 59.69 -60.43
CA ALA A 21 18.89 58.46 -60.82
C ALA A 21 19.49 57.22 -60.13
N GLN A 22 20.82 57.12 -60.06
CA GLN A 22 21.50 56.03 -59.34
C GLN A 22 21.16 56.01 -57.85
N LEU A 23 21.22 57.17 -57.17
CA LEU A 23 20.87 57.27 -55.75
C LEU A 23 19.39 56.94 -55.49
N GLN A 24 18.49 57.32 -56.40
CA GLN A 24 17.07 56.95 -56.32
C GLN A 24 16.86 55.44 -56.51
N GLU A 25 17.59 54.81 -57.43
CA GLU A 25 17.52 53.36 -57.66
C GLU A 25 18.08 52.56 -56.46
N GLU A 26 19.21 52.97 -55.89
CA GLU A 26 19.78 52.38 -54.68
C GLU A 26 18.84 52.53 -53.48
N LYS A 27 18.24 53.72 -53.31
CA LYS A 27 17.25 53.98 -52.27
C LYS A 27 16.02 53.08 -52.44
N LYS A 28 15.54 52.89 -53.68
CA LYS A 28 14.42 52.00 -53.97
C LYS A 28 14.76 50.54 -53.67
N LYS A 29 15.92 50.04 -54.13
CA LYS A 29 16.38 48.67 -53.85
C LYS A 29 16.53 48.41 -52.35
N SER A 30 17.09 49.37 -51.61
CA SER A 30 17.21 49.30 -50.15
C SER A 30 15.83 49.28 -49.48
N SER A 31 14.91 50.15 -49.91
CA SER A 31 13.52 50.18 -49.42
C SER A 31 12.78 48.88 -49.70
N ASP A 32 12.91 48.31 -50.90
CA ASP A 32 12.27 47.05 -51.29
C ASP A 32 12.86 45.88 -50.47
N SER A 33 14.18 45.87 -50.25
CA SER A 33 14.84 44.90 -49.38
C SER A 33 14.33 44.99 -47.93
N SER A 34 14.26 46.19 -47.36
CA SER A 34 13.71 46.41 -46.02
C SER A 34 12.24 45.99 -45.92
N ALA A 35 11.42 46.28 -46.94
CA ALA A 35 10.02 45.87 -46.97
C ALA A 35 9.87 44.35 -46.96
N THR A 36 10.71 43.62 -47.71
CA THR A 36 10.69 42.15 -47.71
C THR A 36 11.13 41.56 -46.36
N GLU A 37 12.10 42.16 -45.70
CA GLU A 37 12.58 41.72 -44.39
C GLU A 37 11.55 41.99 -43.29
N ILE A 38 10.90 43.15 -43.33
CA ILE A 38 9.76 43.49 -42.47
C ILE A 38 8.64 42.46 -42.66
N HIS A 39 8.30 42.10 -43.90
CA HIS A 39 7.27 41.11 -44.17
C HIS A 39 7.62 39.72 -43.60
N LYS A 40 8.88 39.29 -43.73
CA LYS A 40 9.38 38.04 -43.13
C LYS A 40 9.27 38.08 -41.60
N LEU A 41 9.67 39.18 -40.97
CA LEU A 41 9.58 39.37 -39.52
C LEU A 41 8.12 39.32 -39.04
N TYR A 42 7.18 39.93 -39.77
CA TYR A 42 5.75 39.79 -39.46
C TYR A 42 5.27 38.32 -39.55
N GLY A 43 5.76 37.56 -40.53
CA GLY A 43 5.51 36.12 -40.62
C GLY A 43 5.96 35.36 -39.37
N VAL A 44 7.18 35.62 -38.91
CA VAL A 44 7.74 35.00 -37.68
C VAL A 44 6.96 35.43 -36.43
N ILE A 45 6.62 36.71 -36.29
CA ILE A 45 5.83 37.22 -35.17
C ILE A 45 4.47 36.52 -35.10
N ASN A 46 3.79 36.37 -36.24
CA ASN A 46 2.49 35.70 -36.30
C ASN A 46 2.58 34.20 -36.02
N GLN A 47 3.69 33.55 -36.36
CA GLN A 47 3.93 32.15 -36.00
C GLN A 47 4.16 32.01 -34.48
N LEU A 48 5.07 32.80 -33.91
CA LEU A 48 5.36 32.79 -32.47
C LEU A 48 4.12 33.14 -31.63
N ALA A 49 3.26 34.04 -32.11
CA ALA A 49 2.00 34.36 -31.45
C ALA A 49 1.05 33.15 -31.38
N ARG A 50 0.95 32.37 -32.47
CA ARG A 50 0.14 31.14 -32.53
C ARG A 50 0.70 30.06 -31.61
N GLU A 51 2.01 29.78 -31.71
CA GLU A 51 2.69 28.83 -30.83
C GLU A 51 2.55 29.23 -29.35
N GLY A 52 2.68 30.52 -29.04
CA GLY A 52 2.46 31.05 -27.70
C GLY A 52 1.04 30.83 -27.18
N GLN A 53 0.03 30.90 -28.05
CA GLN A 53 -1.36 30.61 -27.69
C GLN A 53 -1.57 29.11 -27.45
N GLU A 54 -1.04 28.24 -28.30
CA GLU A 54 -1.10 26.78 -28.14
C GLU A 54 -0.41 26.32 -26.86
N LEU A 55 0.76 26.88 -26.54
CA LEU A 55 1.46 26.60 -25.29
C LEU A 55 0.66 27.05 -24.07
N ARG A 56 -0.04 28.20 -24.14
CA ARG A 56 -0.92 28.65 -23.05
C ARG A 56 -2.08 27.69 -22.84
N GLN A 57 -2.73 27.23 -23.91
CA GLN A 57 -3.82 26.25 -23.83
C GLN A 57 -3.33 24.92 -23.25
N THR A 58 -2.19 24.43 -23.74
CA THR A 58 -1.57 23.19 -23.24
C THR A 58 -1.21 23.31 -21.75
N LYS A 59 -0.67 24.46 -21.33
CA LYS A 59 -0.33 24.72 -19.93
C LYS A 59 -1.57 24.69 -19.02
N VAL A 60 -2.71 25.22 -19.48
CA VAL A 60 -3.97 25.16 -18.73
C VAL A 60 -4.45 23.71 -18.62
N LEU A 61 -4.49 22.97 -19.73
CA LEU A 61 -4.93 21.58 -19.76
C LEU A 61 -4.05 20.67 -18.87
N LEU A 62 -2.74 20.89 -18.87
CA LEU A 62 -1.82 20.16 -17.98
C LEU A 62 -2.05 20.52 -16.50
N ARG A 63 -2.30 21.78 -16.16
CA ARG A 63 -2.66 22.17 -14.78
C ARG A 63 -3.92 21.46 -14.31
N ASP A 64 -4.95 21.41 -15.15
CA ASP A 64 -6.21 20.76 -14.81
C ASP A 64 -6.02 19.25 -14.63
N LYS A 65 -5.22 18.61 -15.49
CA LYS A 65 -4.83 17.20 -15.33
C LYS A 65 -4.07 16.95 -14.04
N VAL A 66 -3.10 17.79 -13.71
CA VAL A 66 -2.35 17.68 -12.44
C VAL A 66 -3.30 17.81 -11.25
N LYS A 67 -4.19 18.82 -11.26
CA LYS A 67 -5.17 19.02 -10.20
C LYS A 67 -6.08 17.79 -10.04
N HIS A 68 -6.60 17.27 -11.15
CA HIS A 68 -7.45 16.07 -11.14
C HIS A 68 -6.73 14.83 -10.61
N LEU A 69 -5.48 14.60 -11.04
CA LEU A 69 -4.68 13.47 -10.55
C LEU A 69 -4.33 13.60 -9.07
N THR A 70 -4.02 14.80 -8.59
CA THR A 70 -3.77 15.06 -7.16
C THR A 70 -5.01 14.75 -6.33
N THR A 71 -6.20 15.14 -6.79
CA THR A 71 -7.46 14.79 -6.09
C THR A 71 -7.68 13.27 -6.07
N ARG A 72 -7.52 12.58 -7.21
CA ARG A 72 -7.65 11.11 -7.28
C ARG A 72 -6.63 10.38 -6.42
N LEU A 73 -5.40 10.88 -6.34
CA LEU A 73 -4.37 10.32 -5.48
C LEU A 73 -4.81 10.39 -4.02
N LYS A 74 -5.27 11.58 -3.57
CA LYS A 74 -5.77 11.78 -2.20
C LYS A 74 -6.97 10.89 -1.87
N GLU A 75 -7.89 10.69 -2.82
CA GLU A 75 -9.01 9.76 -2.68
C GLU A 75 -8.51 8.31 -2.49
N LYS A 76 -7.56 7.87 -3.30
CA LYS A 76 -6.98 6.53 -3.20
C LYS A 76 -6.18 6.31 -1.92
N GLU A 77 -5.44 7.30 -1.47
CA GLU A 77 -4.76 7.27 -0.18
C GLU A 77 -5.76 7.11 0.97
N ASN A 78 -6.88 7.84 0.94
CA ASN A 78 -7.95 7.71 1.92
C ASN A 78 -8.61 6.33 1.88
N GLU A 79 -8.92 5.80 0.69
CA GLU A 79 -9.46 4.44 0.53
C GLU A 79 -8.51 3.37 1.09
N CYS A 80 -7.21 3.52 0.84
CA CYS A 80 -6.17 2.64 1.36
C CYS A 80 -6.16 2.68 2.90
N ALA A 81 -6.12 3.88 3.49
CA ALA A 81 -6.15 4.06 4.94
C ALA A 81 -7.41 3.48 5.60
N ILE A 82 -8.58 3.61 4.97
CA ILE A 82 -9.83 2.98 5.45
C ILE A 82 -9.73 1.45 5.40
N SER A 83 -9.19 0.91 4.30
CA SER A 83 -9.04 -0.54 4.10
C SER A 83 -8.05 -1.15 5.10
N GLU A 84 -6.92 -0.49 5.34
CA GLU A 84 -5.95 -0.87 6.37
C GLU A 84 -6.56 -0.88 7.77
N ARG A 85 -7.36 0.14 8.12
CA ARG A 85 -8.08 0.18 9.42
C ARG A 85 -9.06 -0.98 9.55
N ARG A 86 -9.81 -1.29 8.49
CA ARG A 86 -10.74 -2.44 8.47
C ARG A 86 -10.01 -3.76 8.63
N LEU A 87 -8.87 -3.93 7.94
CA LEU A 87 -8.01 -5.11 8.08
C LEU A 87 -7.49 -5.26 9.51
N HIS A 88 -6.98 -4.18 10.11
CA HIS A 88 -6.55 -4.19 11.51
C HIS A 88 -7.69 -4.56 12.47
N LEU A 89 -8.89 -4.02 12.25
CA LEU A 89 -10.06 -4.37 13.05
C LEU A 89 -10.41 -5.86 12.91
N ALA A 90 -10.42 -6.38 11.68
CA ALA A 90 -10.64 -7.81 11.43
C ALA A 90 -9.58 -8.68 12.12
N MET A 91 -8.30 -8.32 12.02
CA MET A 91 -7.20 -9.02 12.69
C MET A 91 -7.35 -9.02 14.22
N ARG A 92 -7.78 -7.90 14.82
CA ARG A 92 -8.08 -7.80 16.26
C ARG A 92 -9.17 -8.77 16.69
N VAL A 93 -10.15 -9.06 15.83
CA VAL A 93 -11.21 -10.05 16.10
C VAL A 93 -10.73 -11.48 15.86
N LEU A 94 -9.85 -11.70 14.88
CA LEU A 94 -9.37 -13.03 14.50
C LEU A 94 -8.39 -13.64 15.51
N SER A 95 -7.49 -12.85 16.12
CA SER A 95 -6.49 -13.40 17.05
C SER A 95 -7.12 -14.05 18.30
N PRO A 96 -8.07 -13.41 19.02
CA PRO A 96 -8.78 -14.06 20.12
C PRO A 96 -9.58 -15.30 19.70
N LEU A 97 -10.14 -15.30 18.48
CA LEU A 97 -10.81 -16.49 17.93
C LEU A 97 -9.82 -17.64 17.76
N ARG A 98 -8.63 -17.38 17.19
CA ARG A 98 -7.55 -18.36 17.01
C ARG A 98 -7.02 -18.89 18.35
N HIS A 99 -6.85 -18.03 19.36
CA HIS A 99 -6.52 -18.48 20.73
C HIS A 99 -7.59 -19.40 21.29
N ARG A 100 -8.88 -19.08 21.09
CA ARG A 100 -9.98 -19.94 21.54
C ARG A 100 -10.00 -21.29 20.80
N ILE A 101 -9.76 -21.31 19.49
CA ILE A 101 -9.66 -22.55 18.70
C ILE A 101 -8.56 -23.44 19.26
N LEU A 102 -7.40 -22.85 19.59
CA LEU A 102 -6.30 -23.58 20.23
C LEU A 102 -6.72 -24.20 21.57
N MET A 103 -7.43 -23.43 22.41
CA MET A 103 -7.97 -23.95 23.67
C MET A 103 -8.97 -25.08 23.44
N ASP A 104 -9.85 -24.96 22.44
CA ASP A 104 -10.84 -25.99 22.11
C ASP A 104 -10.16 -27.28 21.62
N TYR A 105 -9.08 -27.20 20.83
CA TYR A 105 -8.26 -28.36 20.46
C TYR A 105 -7.59 -29.02 21.66
N ALA A 106 -7.04 -28.25 22.60
CA ALA A 106 -6.48 -28.81 23.83
C ALA A 106 -7.56 -29.54 24.64
N LYS A 107 -8.73 -28.91 24.83
CA LYS A 107 -9.88 -29.50 25.52
C LYS A 107 -10.32 -30.80 24.88
N GLN A 108 -10.43 -30.82 23.55
CA GLN A 108 -10.83 -32.00 22.79
C GLN A 108 -9.80 -33.13 22.91
N LYS A 109 -8.50 -32.83 22.77
CA LYS A 109 -7.42 -33.81 22.95
C LYS A 109 -7.46 -34.43 24.35
N ILE A 110 -7.58 -33.62 25.39
CA ILE A 110 -7.72 -34.09 26.79
C ILE A 110 -8.96 -34.97 26.94
N SER A 111 -10.13 -34.53 26.46
CA SER A 111 -11.36 -35.31 26.52
C SER A 111 -11.24 -36.68 25.86
N TYR A 112 -10.51 -36.80 24.74
CA TYR A 112 -10.26 -38.09 24.10
C TYR A 112 -9.40 -39.03 24.96
N SER A 113 -8.39 -38.52 25.66
CA SER A 113 -7.59 -39.29 26.64
C SER A 113 -8.43 -39.80 27.83
N PHE A 114 -9.63 -39.29 28.02
CA PHE A 114 -10.60 -39.71 29.04
C PHE A 114 -11.84 -40.41 28.46
N THR A 115 -11.63 -41.19 27.38
CA THR A 115 -12.58 -42.18 26.86
C THR A 115 -13.97 -41.59 26.58
N LYS A 116 -14.04 -40.71 25.57
CA LYS A 116 -15.26 -40.10 24.98
C LYS A 116 -16.13 -39.28 25.94
N THR A 117 -15.61 -38.86 27.09
CA THR A 117 -16.32 -37.91 27.95
C THR A 117 -16.27 -36.50 27.35
N ALA A 118 -17.45 -35.90 27.13
CA ALA A 118 -17.53 -34.50 26.74
C ALA A 118 -16.82 -33.62 27.79
N TRP A 119 -16.10 -32.57 27.38
CA TRP A 119 -15.37 -31.67 28.29
C TRP A 119 -16.18 -31.24 29.51
N LYS A 120 -17.48 -30.96 29.31
CA LYS A 120 -18.42 -30.64 30.40
C LYS A 120 -18.52 -31.72 31.47
N LYS A 121 -18.50 -33.00 31.09
CA LYS A 121 -18.53 -34.14 32.02
C LYS A 121 -17.21 -34.27 32.78
N LEU A 122 -16.09 -33.97 32.13
CA LEU A 122 -14.77 -34.00 32.76
C LEU A 122 -14.64 -32.93 33.85
N ILE A 123 -15.13 -31.71 33.58
CA ILE A 123 -15.09 -30.59 34.54
C ILE A 123 -16.22 -30.61 35.57
N ALA A 124 -17.26 -31.45 35.37
CA ALA A 124 -18.37 -31.60 36.31
C ALA A 124 -18.01 -32.46 37.54
N SER A 125 -16.77 -32.92 37.65
CA SER A 125 -16.27 -33.51 38.89
C SER A 125 -16.41 -32.50 40.03
N GLN A 126 -16.86 -32.95 41.21
CA GLN A 126 -16.85 -32.14 42.44
C GLN A 126 -15.43 -31.78 42.93
N LEU A 127 -14.39 -32.19 42.20
CA LEU A 127 -13.00 -31.93 42.53
C LEU A 127 -12.66 -30.44 42.36
N PRO A 128 -11.84 -29.87 43.27
CA PRO A 128 -11.18 -28.59 43.05
C PRO A 128 -10.40 -28.55 41.74
N THR A 129 -10.35 -27.38 41.10
CA THR A 129 -9.71 -27.20 39.79
C THR A 129 -8.24 -27.63 39.78
N SER A 130 -7.52 -27.41 40.88
CA SER A 130 -6.12 -27.82 41.07
C SER A 130 -5.96 -29.35 41.09
N GLU A 131 -6.81 -30.05 41.82
CA GLU A 131 -6.79 -31.52 41.92
C GLU A 131 -7.17 -32.16 40.58
N LEU A 132 -8.17 -31.61 39.90
CA LEU A 132 -8.53 -32.04 38.54
C LEU A 132 -7.36 -31.88 37.57
N ALA A 133 -6.63 -30.75 37.66
CA ALA A 133 -5.45 -30.51 36.84
C ALA A 133 -4.31 -31.50 37.11
N ILE A 134 -4.05 -31.83 38.38
CA ILE A 134 -3.06 -32.85 38.76
C ILE A 134 -3.47 -34.21 38.20
N ARG A 135 -4.73 -34.62 38.39
CA ARG A 135 -5.25 -35.89 37.90
C ARG A 135 -5.13 -36.00 36.37
N ILE A 136 -5.44 -34.93 35.66
CA ILE A 136 -5.34 -34.88 34.20
C ILE A 136 -3.90 -34.95 33.74
N LYS A 137 -3.01 -34.16 34.34
CA LYS A 137 -1.58 -34.21 34.05
C LYS A 137 -1.02 -35.62 34.21
N ASN A 138 -1.26 -36.25 35.37
CA ASN A 138 -0.77 -37.60 35.66
C ASN A 138 -1.30 -38.63 34.66
N LYS A 139 -2.54 -38.50 34.20
CA LYS A 139 -3.10 -39.42 33.21
C LYS A 139 -2.46 -39.22 31.82
N LEU A 140 -2.24 -37.98 31.41
CA LEU A 140 -1.59 -37.66 30.13
C LEU A 140 -0.15 -38.17 30.12
N GLU A 141 0.59 -37.99 31.21
CA GLU A 141 1.96 -38.50 31.36
C GLU A 141 2.00 -40.04 31.35
N LYS A 142 1.08 -40.71 32.08
CA LYS A 142 0.94 -42.17 32.02
C LYS A 142 0.56 -42.69 30.63
N ALA A 143 -0.11 -41.88 29.82
CA ALA A 143 -0.42 -42.20 28.43
C ALA A 143 0.74 -41.92 27.46
N GLY A 144 1.90 -41.45 27.95
CA GLY A 144 3.08 -41.19 27.14
C GLY A 144 3.05 -39.85 26.38
N GLU A 145 2.26 -38.87 26.80
CA GLU A 145 2.27 -37.53 26.18
C GLU A 145 3.53 -36.74 26.57
N SER A 146 4.41 -36.52 25.60
CA SER A 146 5.74 -35.90 25.80
C SER A 146 5.72 -34.41 26.13
N GLN A 147 4.64 -33.68 25.79
CA GLN A 147 4.53 -32.23 25.99
C GLN A 147 3.27 -31.88 26.79
N THR A 148 3.15 -32.45 27.99
CA THR A 148 1.97 -32.23 28.84
C THR A 148 1.98 -30.81 29.44
N PRO A 149 0.87 -30.03 29.37
CA PRO A 149 0.82 -28.70 29.97
C PRO A 149 1.01 -28.73 31.48
N SER A 150 1.52 -27.63 32.04
CA SER A 150 1.71 -27.55 33.49
C SER A 150 0.37 -27.62 34.25
N VAL A 151 0.41 -27.99 35.53
CA VAL A 151 -0.79 -27.99 36.40
C VAL A 151 -1.45 -26.60 36.42
N LYS A 152 -0.64 -25.53 36.41
CA LYS A 152 -1.13 -24.14 36.36
C LYS A 152 -1.84 -23.84 35.05
N ASP A 153 -1.31 -24.30 33.92
CA ASP A 153 -1.94 -24.13 32.60
C ASP A 153 -3.25 -24.89 32.49
N LEU A 154 -3.27 -26.15 32.96
CA LEU A 154 -4.47 -26.96 33.00
C LEU A 154 -5.54 -26.33 33.90
N ALA A 155 -5.17 -25.88 35.10
CA ALA A 155 -6.08 -25.17 36.00
C ALA A 155 -6.66 -23.91 35.35
N PHE A 156 -5.84 -23.14 34.63
CA PHE A 156 -6.29 -21.98 33.87
C PHE A 156 -7.21 -22.36 32.70
N LEU A 157 -6.97 -23.48 32.03
CA LEU A 157 -7.83 -24.01 30.98
C LEU A 157 -9.22 -24.42 31.52
N PHE A 158 -9.29 -24.98 32.73
CA PHE A 158 -10.54 -25.36 33.38
C PHE A 158 -11.33 -24.17 33.94
N SER A 159 -10.64 -23.15 34.48
CA SER A 159 -11.30 -21.94 34.98
C SER A 159 -12.00 -21.16 33.86
N MET A 160 -11.53 -21.30 32.63
CA MET A 160 -12.16 -20.81 31.41
C MET A 160 -13.42 -21.64 31.07
N ARG A 161 -14.51 -21.38 31.80
CA ARG A 161 -15.85 -22.02 31.74
C ARG A 161 -16.52 -22.00 30.36
N ASN A 162 -15.91 -21.42 29.34
CA ASN A 162 -16.40 -21.48 27.98
C ASN A 162 -16.51 -22.94 27.53
N SER A 163 -17.75 -23.40 27.38
CA SER A 163 -18.05 -24.71 26.82
C SER A 163 -17.47 -24.81 25.42
N LEU A 164 -16.88 -25.97 25.09
CA LEU A 164 -16.60 -26.37 23.70
C LEU A 164 -17.80 -25.95 22.84
N ARG A 165 -17.54 -25.18 21.77
CA ARG A 165 -18.61 -24.72 20.88
C ARG A 165 -19.32 -25.96 20.33
N LYS A 166 -20.59 -26.16 20.70
CA LYS A 166 -21.36 -27.35 20.30
C LYS A 166 -21.69 -27.36 18.80
N LYS A 167 -21.74 -26.18 18.16
CA LYS A 167 -21.94 -25.93 16.72
C LYS A 167 -21.98 -24.41 16.57
N GLY A 168 -20.96 -23.82 15.95
CA GLY A 168 -20.93 -22.38 15.71
C GLY A 168 -19.66 -22.03 14.96
N ASN A 169 -19.78 -21.86 13.64
CA ASN A 169 -18.71 -21.56 12.70
C ASN A 169 -17.71 -22.71 12.44
N LYS A 170 -18.07 -23.62 11.52
CA LYS A 170 -17.12 -24.57 10.90
C LYS A 170 -15.85 -23.86 10.40
N VAL A 171 -16.01 -22.61 9.94
CA VAL A 171 -14.93 -21.71 9.50
C VAL A 171 -13.88 -21.44 10.59
N ALA A 172 -14.27 -21.36 11.87
CA ALA A 172 -13.31 -21.20 12.96
C ALA A 172 -12.42 -22.45 13.13
N HIS A 173 -12.93 -23.65 12.85
CA HIS A 173 -12.15 -24.88 12.92
C HIS A 173 -11.26 -25.13 11.69
N HIS A 174 -11.26 -24.22 10.70
CA HIS A 174 -10.35 -24.27 9.55
C HIS A 174 -9.04 -23.49 9.76
N ALA A 175 -8.82 -22.89 10.94
CA ALA A 175 -7.55 -22.24 11.24
C ALA A 175 -6.40 -23.25 11.12
N THR A 176 -5.48 -22.96 10.20
CA THR A 176 -4.29 -23.77 9.96
C THR A 176 -3.35 -23.71 11.15
N ARG A 177 -2.45 -24.69 11.26
CA ARG A 177 -1.41 -24.68 12.29
C ARG A 177 -0.55 -23.40 12.25
N ALA A 178 -0.26 -22.90 11.04
CA ALA A 178 0.50 -21.67 10.85
C ALA A 178 -0.22 -20.46 11.45
N GLU A 179 -1.51 -20.30 11.13
CA GLU A 179 -2.32 -19.20 11.66
C GLU A 179 -2.47 -19.24 13.18
N LEU A 180 -2.60 -20.44 13.77
CA LEU A 180 -2.63 -20.60 15.22
C LEU A 180 -1.29 -20.23 15.86
N ARG A 181 -0.17 -20.64 15.25
CA ARG A 181 1.18 -20.24 15.69
C ARG A 181 1.32 -18.72 15.64
N ASP A 182 0.99 -18.10 14.52
CA ASP A 182 1.12 -16.66 14.32
C ASP A 182 0.28 -15.89 15.33
N ALA A 183 -0.96 -16.32 15.59
CA ALA A 183 -1.81 -15.72 16.61
C ALA A 183 -1.16 -15.75 18.00
N VAL A 184 -0.49 -16.84 18.40
CA VAL A 184 0.23 -16.88 19.68
C VAL A 184 1.44 -15.95 19.67
N LEU A 185 2.18 -15.89 18.56
CA LEU A 185 3.38 -15.05 18.43
C LEU A 185 3.06 -13.55 18.41
N THR A 186 1.85 -13.14 18.03
CA THR A 186 1.41 -11.74 18.12
C THR A 186 1.34 -11.19 19.55
N LEU A 187 1.27 -12.07 20.56
CA LEU A 187 1.24 -11.64 21.95
C LEU A 187 2.64 -11.30 22.47
N PRO A 188 2.78 -10.41 23.47
CA PRO A 188 4.08 -10.10 24.08
C PRO A 188 4.74 -11.35 24.65
N THR A 189 6.05 -11.53 24.38
CA THR A 189 6.86 -12.72 24.76
C THR A 189 6.77 -13.07 26.23
N LYS A 190 6.75 -12.07 27.11
CA LYS A 190 6.70 -12.25 28.58
C LYS A 190 5.27 -12.36 29.14
N SER A 191 4.24 -12.29 28.30
CA SER A 191 2.87 -12.36 28.81
C SER A 191 2.52 -13.77 29.28
N ARG A 192 1.95 -13.88 30.49
CA ARG A 192 1.48 -15.16 31.06
C ARG A 192 0.49 -15.86 30.11
N HIS A 193 -0.34 -15.09 29.42
CA HIS A 193 -1.28 -15.60 28.44
C HIS A 193 -0.59 -16.24 27.22
N ARG A 194 0.47 -15.62 26.69
CA ARG A 194 1.27 -16.21 25.61
C ARG A 194 1.90 -17.52 26.05
N LEU A 195 2.59 -17.54 27.19
CA LEU A 195 3.24 -18.76 27.71
C LEU A 195 2.24 -19.92 27.87
N PHE A 196 1.05 -19.62 28.37
CA PHE A 196 -0.06 -20.57 28.45
C PHE A 196 -0.47 -21.10 27.06
N LEU A 197 -0.68 -20.23 26.08
CA LEU A 197 -1.05 -20.64 24.72
C LEU A 197 0.08 -21.40 24.02
N GLU A 198 1.34 -21.05 24.27
CA GLU A 198 2.50 -21.79 23.78
C GLU A 198 2.53 -23.22 24.33
N SER A 199 2.26 -23.37 25.63
CA SER A 199 2.14 -24.66 26.31
C SER A 199 1.05 -25.53 25.67
N LEU A 200 -0.12 -24.94 25.39
CA LEU A 200 -1.20 -25.64 24.68
C LEU A 200 -0.82 -26.02 23.24
N PHE A 201 -0.16 -25.13 22.51
CA PHE A 201 0.27 -25.38 21.14
C PHE A 201 1.23 -26.56 21.05
N ARG A 202 2.24 -26.58 21.93
CA ARG A 202 3.18 -27.69 22.07
C ARG A 202 2.45 -28.99 22.38
N PHE A 203 1.56 -28.97 23.36
CA PHE A 203 0.75 -30.14 23.70
C PHE A 203 -0.08 -30.68 22.53
N ILE A 204 -0.73 -29.82 21.75
CA ILE A 204 -1.60 -30.24 20.65
C ILE A 204 -0.79 -30.79 19.48
N PHE A 205 0.25 -30.07 19.05
CA PHE A 205 0.97 -30.35 17.82
C PHE A 205 2.28 -31.12 18.00
N LYS A 206 2.69 -31.39 19.25
CA LYS A 206 3.94 -32.06 19.63
C LYS A 206 5.17 -31.40 18.99
N ARG A 207 5.16 -30.06 18.89
CA ARG A 207 6.21 -29.26 18.24
C ARG A 207 6.37 -27.93 18.96
N ASP A 208 7.61 -27.45 19.01
CA ASP A 208 7.89 -26.11 19.47
C ASP A 208 7.39 -25.06 18.47
N LEU A 209 6.97 -23.91 18.99
CA LEU A 209 6.53 -22.81 18.16
C LEU A 209 7.60 -22.36 17.18
N ASN A 210 8.89 -22.51 17.49
CA ASN A 210 9.97 -22.08 16.63
C ASN A 210 10.37 -23.11 15.56
N SER A 211 9.80 -24.32 15.58
CA SER A 211 10.13 -25.36 14.60
C SER A 211 9.72 -24.93 13.18
N PRO A 212 10.52 -25.22 12.14
CA PRO A 212 10.14 -24.90 10.77
C PRO A 212 8.85 -25.62 10.37
N LEU A 213 7.94 -24.88 9.74
CA LEU A 213 6.74 -25.47 9.15
C LEU A 213 7.19 -26.28 7.92
N ARG A 214 7.30 -27.61 8.05
CA ARG A 214 7.43 -28.47 6.87
C ARG A 214 6.22 -28.21 5.96
N LYS A 215 6.50 -27.83 4.71
CA LYS A 215 5.52 -27.60 3.64
C LYS A 215 4.74 -28.87 3.36
#